data_AF-A0A8S9BPP8-F1
#
_entry.id   AF-A0A8S9BPP8-F1
#
_cell.length_a   1.000
_cell.length_b   1.000
_cell.length_c   1.000
_cell.angle_alpha   90.00
_cell.angle_beta   90.00
_cell.angle_gamma   90.00
#
_symmetry.space_group_name_H-M   'P 1'
#
loop_
_entity.id
_entity.type
_entity.pdbx_description
1 polymer ?
#
loop_
_entity_poly.entity_id
_entity_poly.type
_entity_poly.pdbx_seq_one_letter_code
_entity_poly.pdbx_strand_id
1 'polypeptide(L)'
;MSSKRQPKRKAPLASADANALLAPAAKRAAKGNKMAQAGPSTKAAAAKKYKYSDPSSVWPIDIKCIMWPRSEDDDDDEDTDEDDEFEEVVIPESLQDILNGLETERKKAVHEALNPPHELVDGCRFMTGAEARRRIDETSKPYQEKMEEARQKFVTAGTMTAEEAEAILQKLLNGVQKEMKEAIRLALEHDGTGAMTKREERRRIAEASKPFEERMDKIRWAFQFDERLTAEEAKAIVPNVGDEVEGDAERSKKDKEDFIPPRVVTEKSFPITKAGIEKFFEINEEVDKRDQDINGMYIYNDFSGYGIIEVLENTLAEFNVIIFKKDVSPLKKWAIVEGLTTYLAMANHMILMMSDNSEGLHEIFDMMGVMFITALEMLHESAFIGPTSPLPDNVGLMTLFFLDFMRNTATDLDLEWTHEIVRSADAYGVVLSPLKQVEGIDQDTLDNLREMCEEEKRGKGFAWKSVFPKFKREHPGGHEYDITKWSETEKARYTFGTKEFNTSMEMSSDDSDGMGEDSDDDSSEVLDEDSDED
;
A
#
# COMPACT_ATOMS: atom_id res chain seq x y z
N MET A 1 -38.13 4.81 -41.43
CA MET A 1 -37.12 4.49 -42.48
C MET A 1 -35.77 5.03 -42.03
N SER A 2 -34.72 4.22 -42.19
CA SER A 2 -33.30 4.43 -41.81
C SER A 2 -32.92 4.15 -40.36
N SER A 3 -32.92 2.86 -40.01
CA SER A 3 -32.29 2.26 -38.83
C SER A 3 -30.79 2.01 -39.11
N LYS A 4 -29.91 2.52 -38.24
CA LYS A 4 -28.50 2.14 -38.14
C LYS A 4 -28.24 1.79 -36.67
N ARG A 5 -28.37 0.49 -36.33
CA ARG A 5 -27.28 -0.46 -36.07
C ARG A 5 -26.41 -0.11 -34.84
N GLN A 6 -26.82 -0.64 -33.68
CA GLN A 6 -25.92 -1.05 -32.61
C GLN A 6 -25.19 -2.35 -33.01
N PRO A 7 -23.90 -2.54 -32.67
CA PRO A 7 -23.27 -3.85 -32.75
C PRO A 7 -23.51 -4.64 -31.45
N LYS A 8 -24.44 -5.61 -31.50
CA LYS A 8 -24.50 -6.73 -30.56
C LYS A 8 -23.27 -7.62 -30.79
N ARG A 9 -22.42 -7.81 -29.77
CA ARG A 9 -21.45 -8.92 -29.77
C ARG A 9 -22.19 -10.22 -29.46
N LYS A 10 -22.10 -11.18 -30.38
CA LYS A 10 -22.60 -12.54 -30.21
C LYS A 10 -21.43 -13.42 -29.77
N ALA A 11 -21.58 -14.07 -28.61
CA ALA A 11 -20.87 -15.30 -28.31
C ALA A 11 -21.41 -16.43 -29.20
N PRO A 12 -20.57 -17.37 -29.69
CA PRO A 12 -21.07 -18.64 -30.19
C PRO A 12 -20.95 -19.74 -29.12
N LEU A 13 -22.10 -20.15 -28.57
CA LEU A 13 -22.29 -21.52 -28.11
C LEU A 13 -22.23 -22.46 -29.32
N ALA A 14 -21.44 -23.52 -29.22
CA ALA A 14 -21.57 -24.69 -30.09
C ALA A 14 -21.58 -25.95 -29.22
N SER A 15 -22.78 -26.46 -28.95
CA SER A 15 -23.06 -27.82 -28.54
C SER A 15 -23.53 -28.62 -29.75
N ALA A 16 -22.95 -29.81 -29.98
CA ALA A 16 -23.66 -31.08 -30.24
C ALA A 16 -22.76 -32.10 -30.98
N ASP A 17 -22.34 -33.10 -30.21
CA ASP A 17 -22.77 -34.50 -30.31
C ASP A 17 -22.29 -35.47 -31.41
N ALA A 18 -22.23 -36.73 -30.96
CA ALA A 18 -21.54 -37.90 -31.46
C ALA A 18 -22.27 -38.66 -32.59
N ASN A 19 -21.53 -39.39 -33.44
CA ASN A 19 -21.39 -40.87 -33.39
C ASN A 19 -21.00 -41.52 -34.74
N ALA A 20 -20.16 -42.55 -34.59
CA ALA A 20 -20.04 -43.81 -35.36
C ALA A 20 -19.53 -43.79 -36.83
N LEU A 21 -18.43 -44.51 -37.08
CA LEU A 21 -18.48 -45.90 -37.60
C LEU A 21 -17.07 -46.47 -37.92
N LEU A 22 -16.84 -47.67 -37.39
CA LEU A 22 -16.13 -48.84 -37.96
C LEU A 22 -14.59 -48.83 -38.14
N ALA A 23 -13.97 -49.72 -37.34
CA ALA A 23 -12.70 -50.40 -37.62
C ALA A 23 -12.86 -51.43 -38.78
N PRO A 24 -11.80 -52.11 -39.29
CA PRO A 24 -11.12 -53.15 -38.49
C PRO A 24 -9.60 -53.39 -38.75
N ALA A 25 -8.98 -54.02 -37.74
CA ALA A 25 -7.94 -55.08 -37.79
C ALA A 25 -6.59 -54.79 -38.48
N ALA A 26 -5.44 -55.34 -38.08
CA ALA A 26 -4.96 -56.14 -36.96
C ALA A 26 -3.43 -56.29 -37.18
N LYS A 27 -2.63 -56.37 -36.11
CA LYS A 27 -1.66 -57.47 -35.89
C LYS A 27 -0.89 -57.29 -34.59
N ARG A 28 -1.01 -58.33 -33.77
CA ARG A 28 -0.26 -58.64 -32.57
C ARG A 28 1.24 -58.82 -32.85
N ALA A 29 2.08 -58.42 -31.91
CA ALA A 29 3.26 -59.19 -31.50
C ALA A 29 3.52 -58.95 -30.01
N ALA A 30 3.79 -60.05 -29.30
CA ALA A 30 3.87 -60.15 -27.85
C ALA A 30 5.33 -60.28 -27.36
N LYS A 31 5.46 -60.31 -26.02
CA LYS A 31 6.62 -60.61 -25.14
C LYS A 31 7.58 -59.44 -24.88
N GLY A 32 8.00 -59.20 -23.63
CA GLY A 32 7.75 -59.94 -22.39
C GLY A 32 8.24 -59.19 -21.15
N ASN A 33 7.77 -59.68 -20.01
CA ASN A 33 8.10 -59.26 -18.66
C ASN A 33 9.60 -59.29 -18.36
N LYS A 34 10.08 -58.29 -17.63
CA LYS A 34 11.09 -58.45 -16.58
C LYS A 34 10.95 -57.34 -15.53
N MET A 35 10.64 -57.75 -14.30
CA MET A 35 10.84 -56.97 -13.08
C MET A 35 12.32 -56.61 -12.94
N ALA A 36 12.61 -55.35 -12.66
CA ALA A 36 13.91 -54.93 -12.14
C ALA A 36 13.71 -53.79 -11.12
N GLN A 37 14.34 -54.03 -9.98
CA GLN A 37 14.57 -53.24 -8.78
C GLN A 37 14.54 -51.71 -8.91
N ALA A 38 13.96 -51.10 -7.87
CA ALA A 38 14.10 -49.70 -7.51
C ALA A 38 15.59 -49.31 -7.39
N GLY A 39 15.98 -48.34 -8.21
CA GLY A 39 17.22 -47.56 -8.14
C GLY A 39 16.87 -46.07 -8.18
N PRO A 40 17.80 -45.19 -7.77
CA PRO A 40 17.50 -43.89 -7.21
C PRO A 40 16.93 -42.91 -8.25
N SER A 41 16.00 -42.08 -7.76
CA SER A 41 15.38 -40.92 -8.40
C SER A 41 16.23 -40.31 -9.52
N THR A 42 15.77 -40.50 -10.76
CA THR A 42 16.29 -39.83 -11.94
C THR A 42 16.11 -38.33 -11.78
N LYS A 43 17.22 -37.61 -11.64
CA LYS A 43 17.29 -36.14 -11.77
C LYS A 43 16.48 -35.70 -12.98
N ALA A 44 15.45 -34.89 -12.73
CA ALA A 44 14.67 -34.24 -13.76
C ALA A 44 15.62 -33.55 -14.76
N ALA A 45 15.34 -33.75 -16.06
CA ALA A 45 16.07 -33.10 -17.13
C ALA A 45 16.07 -31.59 -16.89
N ALA A 46 17.25 -31.00 -16.70
CA ALA A 46 17.41 -29.57 -16.48
C ALA A 46 16.71 -28.81 -17.62
N ALA A 47 15.61 -28.13 -17.28
CA ALA A 47 14.96 -27.20 -18.18
C ALA A 47 16.00 -26.22 -18.71
N LYS A 48 15.86 -25.79 -19.97
CA LYS A 48 16.77 -24.81 -20.59
C LYS A 48 16.77 -23.54 -19.73
N LYS A 49 17.78 -23.41 -18.86
CA LYS A 49 17.97 -22.26 -17.97
C LYS A 49 17.89 -20.96 -18.76
N TYR A 50 17.03 -20.05 -18.33
CA TYR A 50 17.01 -18.73 -18.90
C TYR A 50 18.32 -18.04 -18.46
N LYS A 51 18.97 -17.31 -19.36
CA LYS A 51 20.13 -16.51 -18.98
C LYS A 51 19.63 -15.13 -18.62
N TYR A 52 19.22 -14.94 -17.36
CA TYR A 52 19.00 -13.62 -16.78
C TYR A 52 20.36 -12.89 -16.60
N SER A 53 20.29 -11.59 -16.33
CA SER A 53 21.42 -10.65 -16.34
C SER A 53 22.55 -11.05 -15.37
N ASP A 54 23.77 -10.55 -15.61
CA ASP A 54 24.97 -10.89 -14.83
C ASP A 54 24.90 -10.32 -13.39
N PRO A 55 25.09 -11.15 -12.34
CA PRO A 55 25.08 -10.71 -10.93
C PRO A 55 26.25 -9.78 -10.56
N SER A 56 27.25 -9.55 -11.42
CA SER A 56 28.43 -8.72 -11.11
C SER A 56 28.17 -7.21 -10.91
N SER A 57 26.92 -6.75 -10.97
CA SER A 57 26.54 -5.33 -10.90
C SER A 57 25.84 -4.91 -9.59
N VAL A 58 26.14 -5.57 -8.46
CA VAL A 58 25.52 -5.25 -7.16
C VAL A 58 26.09 -3.94 -6.59
N TRP A 59 25.47 -2.82 -6.99
CA TRP A 59 25.54 -1.55 -6.28
C TRP A 59 24.73 -1.65 -4.97
N PRO A 60 25.01 -0.81 -3.96
CA PRO A 60 24.18 -0.76 -2.75
C PRO A 60 22.70 -0.60 -3.12
N ILE A 61 21.86 -1.48 -2.59
CA ILE A 61 20.40 -1.41 -2.75
C ILE A 61 19.90 -0.39 -1.74
N ASP A 62 19.23 0.65 -2.22
CA ASP A 62 18.53 1.61 -1.35
C ASP A 62 17.24 0.95 -0.87
N ILE A 63 17.23 0.53 0.39
CA ILE A 63 16.08 -0.04 1.09
C ILE A 63 15.44 1.06 1.95
N LYS A 64 14.13 1.19 1.85
CA LYS A 64 13.29 2.03 2.72
C LYS A 64 12.45 1.12 3.61
N CYS A 65 12.06 1.63 4.77
CA CYS A 65 11.09 0.95 5.62
C CYS A 65 9.74 1.68 5.53
N ILE A 66 8.67 0.95 5.26
CA ILE A 66 7.29 1.44 5.30
C ILE A 66 6.69 1.06 6.65
N MET A 67 6.01 1.99 7.30
CA MET A 67 5.31 1.72 8.56
C MET A 67 4.09 0.83 8.29
N TRP A 68 3.82 -0.11 9.18
CA TRP A 68 2.58 -0.89 9.13
C TRP A 68 1.36 0.05 9.25
N PRO A 69 0.23 -0.27 8.60
CA PRO A 69 -1.04 0.35 8.95
C PRO A 69 -1.28 0.19 10.45
N ARG A 70 -1.76 1.24 11.12
CA ARG A 70 -2.24 1.07 12.51
C ARG A 70 -3.46 0.17 12.45
N SER A 71 -3.52 -0.83 13.33
CA SER A 71 -4.74 -1.62 13.45
C SER A 71 -5.80 -0.70 14.04
N GLU A 72 -6.99 -0.67 13.44
CA GLU A 72 -8.09 0.18 13.93
C GLU A 72 -8.49 -0.23 15.37
N ASP A 73 -8.20 -1.48 15.75
CA ASP A 73 -8.38 -2.01 17.10
C ASP A 73 -7.46 -1.40 18.16
N ASP A 74 -6.39 -0.69 17.77
CA ASP A 74 -5.54 0.04 18.72
C ASP A 74 -6.18 1.36 19.20
N ASP A 75 -7.21 1.87 18.50
CA ASP A 75 -7.82 3.19 18.78
C ASP A 75 -9.17 3.09 19.55
N ASP A 76 -9.77 1.90 19.69
CA ASP A 76 -11.12 1.72 20.27
C ASP A 76 -11.15 1.39 21.78
N ASP A 77 -10.00 1.22 22.43
CA ASP A 77 -9.90 1.03 23.90
C ASP A 77 -9.52 2.33 24.67
N GLU A 78 -9.42 3.49 23.99
CA GLU A 78 -9.10 4.80 24.61
C GLU A 78 -10.33 5.60 25.10
N ASP A 79 -11.42 4.94 25.53
CA ASP A 79 -12.37 5.53 26.50
C ASP A 79 -12.02 5.12 27.96
N THR A 80 -10.89 4.45 28.14
CA THR A 80 -10.21 4.33 29.43
C THR A 80 -9.01 5.27 29.42
N ASP A 81 -8.98 6.21 30.38
CA ASP A 81 -7.90 7.18 30.63
C ASP A 81 -6.55 6.50 31.00
N GLU A 82 -6.02 5.63 30.15
CA GLU A 82 -4.70 5.03 30.30
C GLU A 82 -3.85 5.39 29.07
N ASP A 83 -3.15 6.52 29.20
CA ASP A 83 -2.10 6.97 28.29
C ASP A 83 -1.02 5.88 28.17
N ASP A 84 -1.09 5.04 27.12
CA ASP A 84 0.01 4.15 26.74
C ASP A 84 1.13 4.97 26.07
N GLU A 85 1.87 5.70 26.90
CA GLU A 85 3.12 6.33 26.54
C GLU A 85 4.15 5.25 26.18
N PHE A 86 4.49 5.19 24.89
CA PHE A 86 5.71 4.53 24.44
C PHE A 86 6.89 5.08 25.26
N GLU A 87 7.51 4.23 26.09
CA GLU A 87 8.79 4.51 26.75
C GLU A 87 9.86 4.83 25.69
N GLU A 88 9.96 6.11 25.32
CA GLU A 88 11.07 6.62 24.54
C GLU A 88 12.31 6.44 25.42
N VAL A 89 13.27 5.60 24.97
CA VAL A 89 14.52 5.37 25.69
C VAL A 89 15.32 6.67 25.67
N VAL A 90 15.03 7.56 26.60
CA VAL A 90 15.75 8.82 26.78
C VAL A 90 17.16 8.44 27.24
N ILE A 91 18.14 8.67 26.37
CA ILE A 91 19.55 8.50 26.73
C ILE A 91 19.85 9.55 27.81
N PRO A 92 20.26 9.15 29.02
CA PRO A 92 20.57 10.08 30.09
C PRO A 92 21.62 11.09 29.63
N GLU A 93 21.43 12.37 29.95
CA GLU A 93 22.26 13.50 29.50
C GLU A 93 22.14 13.88 28.02
N SER A 94 21.20 13.31 27.25
CA SER A 94 20.90 13.80 25.89
C SER A 94 20.36 15.24 25.94
N LEU A 95 20.44 15.96 24.81
CA LEU A 95 19.83 17.30 24.73
C LEU A 95 18.33 17.24 25.02
N GLN A 96 17.66 16.17 24.59
CA GLN A 96 16.23 15.97 24.82
C GLN A 96 15.92 15.75 26.32
N ASP A 97 16.71 14.94 27.02
CA ASP A 97 16.62 14.75 28.48
C ASP A 97 16.73 16.08 29.23
N ILE A 98 17.73 16.90 28.87
CA ILE A 98 17.96 18.21 29.48
C ILE A 98 16.81 19.18 29.19
N LEU A 99 16.30 19.18 27.96
CA LEU A 99 15.18 20.05 27.57
C LEU A 99 13.86 19.63 28.25
N ASN A 100 13.62 18.32 28.40
CA ASN A 100 12.45 17.79 29.09
C ASN A 100 12.51 18.14 30.58
N GLY A 101 13.65 17.92 31.25
CA GLY A 101 13.83 18.29 32.66
C GLY A 101 13.62 19.80 32.91
N LEU A 102 14.14 20.66 32.03
CA LEU A 102 13.92 22.11 32.12
C LEU A 102 12.46 22.52 31.93
N GLU A 103 11.69 21.79 31.11
CA GLU A 103 10.27 22.06 30.88
C GLU A 103 9.42 21.61 32.06
N THR A 104 9.73 20.47 32.68
CA THR A 104 9.13 20.03 33.95
C THR A 104 9.35 21.07 35.06
N GLU A 105 10.59 21.55 35.22
CA GLU A 105 10.90 22.62 36.18
C GLU A 105 10.12 23.91 35.88
N ARG A 106 9.99 24.29 34.60
CA ARG A 106 9.22 25.46 34.16
C ARG A 106 7.74 25.33 34.53
N LYS A 107 7.11 24.20 34.21
CA LYS A 107 5.70 23.93 34.54
C LYS A 107 5.45 24.04 36.05
N LYS A 108 6.33 23.44 36.86
CA LYS A 108 6.27 23.51 38.32
C LYS A 108 6.38 24.94 38.83
N ALA A 109 7.33 25.72 38.33
CA ALA A 109 7.52 27.11 38.73
C ALA A 109 6.32 27.99 38.34
N VAL A 110 5.76 27.79 37.15
CA VAL A 110 4.54 28.49 36.69
C VAL A 110 3.36 28.15 37.59
N HIS A 111 3.18 26.87 37.93
CA HIS A 111 2.11 26.44 38.83
C HIS A 111 2.22 27.10 40.21
N GLU A 112 3.42 27.19 40.78
CA GLU A 112 3.67 27.87 42.06
C GLU A 112 3.43 29.40 41.97
N ALA A 113 3.84 30.03 40.87
CA ALA A 113 3.65 31.47 40.65
C ALA A 113 2.16 31.86 40.51
N LEU A 114 1.36 30.95 39.94
CA LEU A 114 -0.10 31.09 39.84
C LEU A 114 -0.81 30.79 41.17
N ASN A 115 -0.19 30.02 42.08
CA ASN A 115 -0.75 29.59 43.36
C ASN A 115 0.16 29.92 44.57
N PRO A 116 0.43 31.21 44.88
CA PRO A 116 1.33 31.57 45.96
C PRO A 116 0.77 31.14 47.33
N PRO A 117 1.53 30.39 48.16
CA PRO A 117 1.03 29.81 49.41
C PRO A 117 0.51 30.80 50.47
N HIS A 118 0.86 32.09 50.35
CA HIS A 118 0.61 33.11 51.37
C HIS A 118 -0.53 34.10 51.03
N GLU A 119 -1.14 34.02 49.84
CA GLU A 119 -2.27 34.89 49.45
C GLU A 119 -3.65 34.29 49.81
N LEU A 120 -3.69 33.09 50.41
CA LEU A 120 -4.93 32.38 50.76
C LEU A 120 -5.56 32.77 52.12
N VAL A 121 -4.89 33.59 52.94
CA VAL A 121 -5.27 33.78 54.35
C VAL A 121 -6.31 34.90 54.59
N ASP A 122 -6.57 35.81 53.65
CA ASP A 122 -7.45 36.98 53.90
C ASP A 122 -8.52 37.27 52.81
N GLY A 123 -8.94 36.23 52.08
CA GLY A 123 -10.03 36.31 51.10
C GLY A 123 -9.53 36.22 49.65
N CYS A 124 -10.22 35.40 48.85
CA CYS A 124 -9.85 35.07 47.47
C CYS A 124 -9.61 36.34 46.62
N ARG A 125 -8.34 36.66 46.40
CA ARG A 125 -7.95 37.65 45.41
C ARG A 125 -8.06 37.01 44.03
N PHE A 126 -9.10 37.34 43.28
CA PHE A 126 -9.22 36.92 41.89
C PHE A 126 -8.06 37.52 41.07
N MET A 127 -7.17 36.66 40.59
CA MET A 127 -6.13 37.06 39.65
C MET A 127 -6.78 37.38 38.30
N THR A 128 -6.51 38.56 37.76
CA THR A 128 -6.99 38.88 36.42
C THR A 128 -6.22 38.06 35.39
N GLY A 129 -6.83 37.70 34.27
CA GLY A 129 -6.14 36.95 33.21
C GLY A 129 -4.90 37.66 32.66
N ALA A 130 -4.83 39.00 32.74
CA ALA A 130 -3.64 39.77 32.37
C ALA A 130 -2.49 39.61 33.39
N GLU A 131 -2.81 39.50 34.68
CA GLU A 131 -1.82 39.23 35.73
C GLU A 131 -1.31 37.79 35.66
N ALA A 132 -2.19 36.81 35.40
CA ALA A 132 -1.81 35.42 35.20
C ALA A 132 -0.83 35.24 34.03
N ARG A 133 -1.13 35.85 32.87
CA ARG A 133 -0.22 35.84 31.71
C ARG A 133 1.14 36.45 32.04
N ARG A 134 1.16 37.60 32.73
CA ARG A 134 2.42 38.24 33.14
C ARG A 134 3.25 37.33 34.04
N ARG A 135 2.63 36.68 35.04
CA ARG A 135 3.34 35.75 35.92
C ARG A 135 3.87 34.55 35.15
N ILE A 136 3.09 33.98 34.23
CA ILE A 136 3.54 32.88 33.36
C ILE A 136 4.76 33.31 32.54
N ASP A 137 4.73 34.49 31.91
CA ASP A 137 5.81 35.01 31.08
C ASP A 137 7.08 35.28 31.90
N GLU A 138 6.95 36.00 33.01
CA GLU A 138 8.07 36.35 33.91
C GLU A 138 8.71 35.11 34.50
N THR A 139 7.91 34.12 34.93
CA THR A 139 8.39 32.86 35.50
C THR A 139 8.98 31.93 34.45
N SER A 140 8.46 31.92 33.22
CA SER A 140 8.96 31.04 32.14
C SER A 140 10.28 31.53 31.53
N LYS A 141 10.50 32.85 31.50
CA LYS A 141 11.67 33.47 30.86
C LYS A 141 13.05 32.87 31.24
N PRO A 142 13.40 32.68 32.52
CA PRO A 142 14.71 32.11 32.87
C PRO A 142 14.90 30.67 32.37
N TYR A 143 13.82 29.89 32.24
CA TYR A 143 13.89 28.52 31.72
C TYR A 143 14.11 28.50 30.21
N GLN A 144 13.48 29.42 29.47
CA GLN A 144 13.74 29.60 28.05
C GLN A 144 15.21 29.97 27.78
N GLU A 145 15.80 30.84 28.61
CA GLU A 145 17.22 31.20 28.51
C GLU A 145 18.14 29.99 28.79
N LYS A 146 17.81 29.16 29.79
CA LYS A 146 18.55 27.91 30.09
C LYS A 146 18.44 26.87 28.97
N MET A 147 17.26 26.71 28.37
CA MET A 147 17.05 25.79 27.24
C MET A 147 17.88 26.22 26.02
N GLU A 148 17.95 27.53 25.74
CA GLU A 148 18.80 28.07 24.68
C GLU A 148 20.29 27.85 24.99
N GLU A 149 20.72 28.04 26.24
CA GLU A 149 22.08 27.76 26.66
C GLU A 149 22.45 26.28 26.51
N ALA A 150 21.54 25.36 26.86
CA ALA A 150 21.73 23.92 26.69
C ALA A 150 21.90 23.55 25.21
N ARG A 151 21.04 24.07 24.33
CA ARG A 151 21.16 23.89 22.87
C ARG A 151 22.49 24.41 22.34
N GLN A 152 22.89 25.62 22.77
CA GLN A 152 24.14 26.23 22.35
C GLN A 152 25.36 25.43 22.82
N LYS A 153 25.32 24.85 24.02
CA LYS A 153 26.39 23.96 24.53
C LYS A 153 26.52 22.69 23.68
N PHE A 154 25.40 22.06 23.32
CA PHE A 154 25.40 20.87 22.46
C PHE A 154 25.94 21.17 21.05
N VAL A 155 25.52 22.28 20.45
CA VAL A 155 26.07 22.76 19.16
C VAL A 155 27.58 22.99 19.25
N THR A 156 28.05 23.61 20.34
CA THR A 156 29.46 23.93 20.52
C THR A 156 30.31 22.68 20.80
N ALA A 157 29.75 21.70 21.50
CA ALA A 157 30.44 20.45 21.84
C ALA A 157 30.52 19.47 20.65
N GLY A 158 29.58 19.54 19.70
CA GLY A 158 29.56 18.67 18.51
C GLY A 158 29.34 17.19 18.85
N THR A 159 28.64 16.90 19.94
CA THR A 159 28.47 15.55 20.53
C THR A 159 27.17 14.85 20.11
N MET A 160 26.39 15.42 19.19
CA MET A 160 25.13 14.82 18.76
C MET A 160 25.39 13.58 17.92
N THR A 161 24.73 12.45 18.25
CA THR A 161 24.86 11.22 17.45
C THR A 161 24.14 11.39 16.11
N ALA A 162 24.53 10.61 15.09
CA ALA A 162 23.85 10.64 13.78
C ALA A 162 22.36 10.26 13.91
N GLU A 163 22.04 9.37 14.84
CA GLU A 163 20.68 8.91 15.15
C GLU A 163 19.85 10.02 15.81
N GLU A 164 20.42 10.77 16.77
CA GLU A 164 19.77 11.95 17.36
C GLU A 164 19.55 13.05 16.31
N ALA A 165 20.52 13.26 15.43
CA ALA A 165 20.42 14.22 14.33
C ALA A 165 19.30 13.88 13.36
N GLU A 166 19.18 12.61 12.99
CA GLU A 166 18.14 12.11 12.10
C GLU A 166 16.75 12.18 12.74
N ALA A 167 16.62 11.83 14.03
CA ALA A 167 15.37 11.96 14.78
C ALA A 167 14.91 13.42 14.86
N ILE A 168 15.83 14.35 15.13
CA ILE A 168 15.56 15.80 15.15
C ILE A 168 15.14 16.28 13.76
N LEU A 169 15.85 15.85 12.70
CA LEU A 169 15.55 16.21 11.32
C LEU A 169 14.13 15.78 10.93
N GLN A 170 13.77 14.54 11.27
CA GLN A 170 12.45 14.00 10.99
C GLN A 170 11.36 14.80 11.72
N LYS A 171 11.58 15.16 12.99
CA LYS A 171 10.66 15.99 13.76
C LYS A 171 10.48 17.38 13.15
N LEU A 172 11.56 18.01 12.69
CA LEU A 172 11.52 19.31 12.01
C LEU A 172 10.76 19.24 10.68
N LEU A 173 11.01 18.20 9.87
CA LEU A 173 10.28 17.98 8.62
C LEU A 173 8.78 17.78 8.86
N ASN A 174 8.41 16.96 9.85
CA ASN A 174 7.01 16.74 10.23
C ASN A 174 6.33 18.04 10.69
N GLY A 175 7.04 18.89 11.46
CA GLY A 175 6.54 20.20 11.89
C GLY A 175 6.28 21.15 10.72
N VAL A 176 7.23 21.27 9.78
CA VAL A 176 7.08 22.12 8.59
C VAL A 176 5.96 21.63 7.68
N GLN A 177 5.78 20.30 7.56
CA GLN A 177 4.65 19.72 6.82
C GLN A 177 3.30 20.05 7.46
N LYS A 178 3.20 20.02 8.79
CA LYS A 178 1.98 20.41 9.51
C LYS A 178 1.64 21.88 9.27
N GLU A 179 2.63 22.78 9.35
CA GLU A 179 2.45 24.20 9.04
C GLU A 179 2.03 24.44 7.59
N MET A 180 2.61 23.69 6.65
CA MET A 180 2.25 23.75 5.22
C MET A 180 0.80 23.36 4.99
N LYS A 181 0.33 22.25 5.59
CA LYS A 181 -1.07 21.80 5.49
C LYS A 181 -2.03 22.85 6.03
N GLU A 182 -1.70 23.48 7.15
CA GLU A 182 -2.51 24.53 7.75
C GLU A 182 -2.54 25.80 6.90
N ALA A 183 -1.41 26.19 6.31
CA ALA A 183 -1.34 27.32 5.38
C ALA A 183 -2.16 27.08 4.11
N ILE A 184 -2.14 25.85 3.58
CA ILE A 184 -3.00 25.44 2.46
C ILE A 184 -4.48 25.53 2.87
N ARG A 185 -4.85 24.98 4.03
CA ARG A 185 -6.23 25.05 4.54
C ARG A 185 -6.72 26.49 4.62
N LEU A 186 -5.94 27.38 5.25
CA LEU A 186 -6.25 28.81 5.36
C LEU A 186 -6.31 29.53 4.01
N ALA A 187 -5.49 29.13 3.03
CA ALA A 187 -5.53 29.70 1.69
C ALA A 187 -6.79 29.28 0.91
N LEU A 188 -7.31 28.10 1.22
CA LEU A 188 -8.53 27.53 0.63
C LEU A 188 -9.81 28.02 1.32
N GLU A 189 -9.73 28.37 2.61
CA GLU A 189 -10.81 29.04 3.33
C GLU A 189 -11.03 30.45 2.74
N HIS A 190 -12.11 30.59 1.96
CA HIS A 190 -12.47 31.85 1.31
C HIS A 190 -13.79 32.40 1.87
N ASP A 191 -13.74 33.62 2.39
CA ASP A 191 -14.86 34.31 3.05
C ASP A 191 -16.00 34.76 2.10
N GLY A 192 -15.86 34.54 0.80
CA GLY A 192 -16.83 34.96 -0.21
C GLY A 192 -17.66 33.79 -0.76
N THR A 193 -18.97 33.98 -0.88
CA THR A 193 -19.98 33.06 -1.45
C THR A 193 -19.79 32.73 -2.95
N GLY A 194 -18.65 33.05 -3.54
CA GLY A 194 -18.33 32.75 -4.93
C GLY A 194 -17.51 31.47 -5.04
N ALA A 195 -17.98 30.52 -5.86
CA ALA A 195 -17.24 29.29 -6.16
C ALA A 195 -15.83 29.62 -6.69
N MET A 196 -14.79 29.08 -6.04
CA MET A 196 -13.40 29.24 -6.45
C MET A 196 -13.15 28.44 -7.73
N THR A 197 -12.50 29.05 -8.73
CA THR A 197 -12.12 28.29 -9.94
C THR A 197 -10.96 27.35 -9.62
N LYS A 198 -10.94 26.14 -10.21
CA LYS A 198 -9.82 25.17 -10.03
C LYS A 198 -8.43 25.76 -10.32
N ARG A 199 -8.36 26.74 -11.23
CA ARG A 199 -7.09 27.45 -11.54
C ARG A 199 -6.64 28.34 -10.39
N GLU A 200 -7.59 29.02 -9.74
CA GLU A 200 -7.32 29.86 -8.58
C GLU A 200 -6.95 29.01 -7.36
N GLU A 201 -7.64 27.90 -7.16
CA GLU A 201 -7.36 26.92 -6.10
C GLU A 201 -5.91 26.39 -6.20
N ARG A 202 -5.53 25.87 -7.38
CA ARG A 202 -4.15 25.40 -7.62
C ARG A 202 -3.10 26.49 -7.43
N ARG A 203 -3.42 27.73 -7.83
CA ARG A 203 -2.53 28.88 -7.62
C ARG A 203 -2.33 29.16 -6.14
N ARG A 204 -3.40 29.12 -5.35
CA ARG A 204 -3.33 29.35 -3.89
C ARG A 204 -2.60 28.24 -3.15
N ILE A 205 -2.82 26.99 -3.53
CA ILE A 205 -2.05 25.85 -2.98
C ILE A 205 -0.56 26.06 -3.29
N ALA A 206 -0.20 26.35 -4.55
CA ALA A 206 1.20 26.57 -4.92
C ALA A 206 1.83 27.78 -4.22
N GLU A 207 1.11 28.90 -4.11
CA GLU A 207 1.58 30.10 -3.41
C GLU A 207 1.73 29.84 -1.90
N ALA A 208 0.82 29.07 -1.29
CA ALA A 208 0.86 28.73 0.13
C ALA A 208 1.95 27.70 0.46
N SER A 209 2.19 26.70 -0.39
CA SER A 209 3.19 25.64 -0.14
C SER A 209 4.63 26.09 -0.36
N LYS A 210 4.86 27.01 -1.31
CA LYS A 210 6.21 27.43 -1.73
C LYS A 210 7.18 27.80 -0.58
N PRO A 211 6.82 28.65 0.41
CA PRO A 211 7.75 28.98 1.50
C PRO A 211 8.12 27.77 2.37
N PHE A 212 7.26 26.75 2.44
CA PHE A 212 7.52 25.54 3.22
C PHE A 212 8.38 24.53 2.45
N GLU A 213 8.19 24.43 1.13
CA GLU A 213 9.07 23.63 0.26
C GLU A 213 10.52 24.13 0.33
N GLU A 214 10.72 25.45 0.23
CA GLU A 214 12.05 26.08 0.38
C GLU A 214 12.66 25.82 1.77
N ARG A 215 11.83 25.79 2.83
CA ARG A 215 12.26 25.49 4.20
C ARG A 215 12.60 24.02 4.39
N MET A 216 11.81 23.09 3.86
CA MET A 216 12.11 21.66 3.86
C MET A 216 13.38 21.34 3.07
N ASP A 217 13.59 21.99 1.93
CA ASP A 217 14.82 21.81 1.14
C ASP A 217 16.05 22.36 1.85
N LYS A 218 15.93 23.49 2.55
CA LYS A 218 17.01 24.00 3.41
C LYS A 218 17.36 23.01 4.53
N ILE A 219 16.35 22.44 5.20
CA ILE A 219 16.51 21.42 6.25
C ILE A 219 17.18 20.15 5.69
N ARG A 220 16.74 19.66 4.52
CA ARG A 220 17.33 18.50 3.84
C ARG A 220 18.76 18.76 3.38
N TRP A 221 19.05 19.95 2.87
CA TRP A 221 20.36 20.34 2.35
C TRP A 221 21.40 20.47 3.47
N ALA A 222 21.01 21.02 4.62
CA ALA A 222 21.87 21.15 5.80
C ALA A 222 22.35 19.79 6.35
N PHE A 223 21.67 18.69 6.02
CA PHE A 223 22.01 17.34 6.47
C PHE A 223 22.82 16.54 5.43
N GLN A 224 22.66 16.81 4.14
CA GLN A 224 23.39 16.10 3.07
C GLN A 224 24.86 16.51 2.95
N PHE A 225 25.22 17.70 3.45
CA PHE A 225 26.60 18.10 3.63
C PHE A 225 26.87 18.10 5.13
N ASP A 226 28.00 17.52 5.54
CA ASP A 226 28.46 17.25 6.92
C ASP A 226 28.69 18.55 7.76
N GLU A 227 27.82 19.54 7.62
CA GLU A 227 27.83 20.78 8.38
C GLU A 227 27.12 20.55 9.72
N ARG A 228 27.84 20.86 10.80
CA ARG A 228 27.30 20.85 12.17
C ARG A 228 26.06 21.74 12.22
N LEU A 229 24.99 21.28 12.88
CA LEU A 229 23.76 22.07 13.09
C LEU A 229 24.09 23.52 13.45
N THR A 230 23.43 24.44 12.78
CA THR A 230 23.50 25.86 13.09
C THR A 230 22.77 26.16 14.39
N ALA A 231 23.12 27.27 15.05
CA ALA A 231 22.43 27.72 16.26
C ALA A 231 20.91 27.91 16.05
N GLU A 232 20.49 28.23 14.81
CA GLU A 232 19.08 28.37 14.44
C GLU A 232 18.33 27.02 14.43
N GLU A 233 18.98 25.94 14.04
CA GLU A 233 18.38 24.60 13.98
C GLU A 233 18.27 23.97 15.37
N ALA A 234 19.28 24.16 16.22
CA ALA A 234 19.20 23.74 17.62
C ALA A 234 18.09 24.48 18.38
N LYS A 235 17.82 25.74 18.01
CA LYS A 235 16.70 26.55 18.52
C LYS A 235 15.31 26.04 18.09
N ALA A 236 15.21 25.16 17.10
CA ALA A 236 13.95 24.57 16.67
C ALA A 236 13.55 23.28 17.42
N ILE A 237 14.44 22.69 18.23
CA ILE A 237 14.19 21.46 19.01
C ILE A 237 13.29 21.76 20.22
N VAL A 238 12.01 21.44 20.20
CA VAL A 238 11.11 21.71 21.34
C VAL A 238 11.05 20.53 22.35
N PRO A 239 10.91 20.80 23.66
CA PRO A 239 10.71 19.75 24.68
C PRO A 239 9.53 18.83 24.32
N ASN A 240 9.65 17.54 24.61
CA ASN A 240 8.56 16.58 24.51
C ASN A 240 7.92 16.49 25.89
N VAL A 241 6.63 16.75 26.03
CA VAL A 241 5.97 16.73 27.35
C VAL A 241 4.82 15.74 27.32
N GLY A 242 5.16 14.52 27.71
CA GLY A 242 4.25 13.49 28.21
C GLY A 242 4.21 13.50 29.75
N ASP A 243 3.19 12.88 30.34
CA ASP A 243 2.93 12.85 31.79
C ASP A 243 3.70 11.70 32.48
N GLU A 244 4.35 12.01 33.61
CA GLU A 244 5.45 11.23 34.21
C GLU A 244 5.03 9.87 34.83
N VAL A 245 5.77 8.78 34.55
CA VAL A 245 5.83 7.55 35.38
C VAL A 245 7.26 6.98 35.55
N GLU A 246 7.57 6.49 36.75
CA GLU A 246 8.89 6.01 37.24
C GLU A 246 9.27 4.56 36.83
N GLY A 247 10.33 4.42 36.02
CA GLY A 247 11.53 3.54 36.10
C GLY A 247 11.50 2.03 36.46
N ASP A 248 12.25 1.22 35.69
CA ASP A 248 13.47 0.51 36.16
C ASP A 248 14.30 -0.14 35.00
N ALA A 249 15.63 -0.18 35.14
CA ALA A 249 16.58 -0.57 34.08
C ALA A 249 17.41 -1.83 34.41
N GLU A 250 17.59 -2.74 33.44
CA GLU A 250 18.69 -3.72 33.48
C GLU A 250 19.37 -3.98 32.11
N ARG A 251 20.71 -4.02 32.15
CA ARG A 251 21.67 -4.20 31.04
C ARG A 251 21.95 -5.68 30.76
N SER A 252 22.17 -6.04 29.50
CA SER A 252 23.01 -7.22 29.17
C SER A 252 23.90 -7.08 27.93
N LYS A 253 24.93 -7.93 27.91
CA LYS A 253 26.24 -7.81 27.25
C LYS A 253 26.25 -8.25 25.78
N LYS A 254 27.19 -7.66 25.03
CA LYS A 254 27.57 -7.95 23.64
C LYS A 254 28.41 -9.24 23.55
N ASP A 255 27.90 -10.23 22.83
CA ASP A 255 28.70 -11.30 22.22
C ASP A 255 28.98 -10.98 20.74
N LYS A 256 30.11 -11.46 20.23
CA LYS A 256 30.53 -11.27 18.84
C LYS A 256 29.71 -12.21 17.94
N GLU A 257 28.67 -11.69 17.33
CA GLU A 257 27.96 -12.35 16.24
C GLU A 257 28.70 -12.14 14.92
N ASP A 258 28.76 -13.22 14.13
CA ASP A 258 29.02 -13.14 12.69
C ASP A 258 28.07 -12.10 12.08
N PHE A 259 28.51 -11.32 11.09
CA PHE A 259 27.67 -10.31 10.44
C PHE A 259 26.45 -10.98 9.80
N ILE A 260 25.36 -11.05 10.58
CA ILE A 260 24.01 -11.30 10.09
C ILE A 260 23.55 -9.92 9.63
N PRO A 261 23.32 -9.71 8.32
CA PRO A 261 22.68 -8.48 7.86
C PRO A 261 21.42 -8.28 8.70
N PRO A 262 21.23 -7.11 9.34
CA PRO A 262 20.10 -6.89 10.23
C PRO A 262 18.82 -7.29 9.50
N ARG A 263 18.02 -8.16 10.14
CA ARG A 263 16.67 -8.44 9.66
C ARG A 263 15.93 -7.11 9.59
N VAL A 264 15.43 -6.77 8.41
CA VAL A 264 14.95 -5.42 8.10
C VAL A 264 13.45 -5.28 8.42
N VAL A 265 12.77 -6.40 8.72
CA VAL A 265 11.40 -6.37 9.24
C VAL A 265 11.43 -6.10 10.74
N THR A 266 10.72 -5.07 11.18
CA THR A 266 10.52 -4.72 12.59
C THR A 266 9.03 -4.76 12.93
N GLU A 267 8.69 -4.70 14.21
CA GLU A 267 7.30 -4.60 14.67
C GLU A 267 6.59 -3.34 14.14
N LYS A 268 7.35 -2.27 13.84
CA LYS A 268 6.84 -0.97 13.42
C LYS A 268 6.85 -0.77 11.90
N SER A 269 7.71 -1.48 11.18
CA SER A 269 7.91 -1.23 9.75
C SER A 269 8.48 -2.44 9.01
N PHE A 270 8.38 -2.40 7.68
CA PHE A 270 8.89 -3.46 6.82
C PHE A 270 9.70 -2.95 5.63
N PRO A 271 10.67 -3.74 5.11
CA PRO A 271 11.57 -3.33 4.05
C PRO A 271 10.92 -3.36 2.66
N ILE A 272 11.11 -2.28 1.93
CA ILE A 272 10.83 -2.18 0.49
C ILE A 272 12.04 -1.56 -0.21
N THR A 273 12.35 -1.97 -1.44
CA THR A 273 13.36 -1.25 -2.22
C THR A 273 12.84 0.12 -2.64
N LYS A 274 13.74 1.10 -2.79
CA LYS A 274 13.38 2.42 -3.33
C LYS A 274 12.70 2.32 -4.71
N ALA A 275 13.15 1.39 -5.55
CA ALA A 275 12.53 1.19 -6.86
C ALA A 275 11.12 0.58 -6.74
N GLY A 276 10.89 -0.30 -5.75
CA GLY A 276 9.57 -0.86 -5.45
C GLY A 276 8.58 0.19 -4.95
N ILE A 277 9.00 1.06 -4.03
CA ILE A 277 8.14 2.15 -3.54
C ILE A 277 7.83 3.18 -4.63
N GLU A 278 8.82 3.54 -5.46
CA GLU A 278 8.58 4.38 -6.65
C GLU A 278 7.54 3.73 -7.57
N LYS A 279 7.63 2.42 -7.77
CA LYS A 279 6.66 1.70 -8.60
C LYS A 279 5.27 1.59 -7.96
N PHE A 280 5.19 1.40 -6.65
CA PHE A 280 3.93 1.44 -5.90
C PHE A 280 3.24 2.80 -6.07
N PHE A 281 3.97 3.92 -5.93
CA PHE A 281 3.39 5.25 -6.17
C PHE A 281 2.96 5.44 -7.62
N GLU A 282 3.76 4.99 -8.59
CA GLU A 282 3.37 5.03 -10.01
C GLU A 282 2.05 4.29 -10.28
N ILE A 283 1.85 3.11 -9.66
CA ILE A 283 0.60 2.35 -9.79
C ILE A 283 -0.58 3.11 -9.18
N ASN A 284 -0.44 3.67 -7.98
CA ASN A 284 -1.49 4.47 -7.34
C ASN A 284 -1.83 5.71 -8.19
N GLU A 285 -0.83 6.42 -8.70
CA GLU A 285 -1.07 7.56 -9.60
C GLU A 285 -1.83 7.14 -10.88
N GLU A 286 -1.56 5.96 -11.43
CA GLU A 286 -2.32 5.43 -12.57
C GLU A 286 -3.76 5.05 -12.19
N VAL A 287 -4.00 4.55 -10.97
CA VAL A 287 -5.35 4.28 -10.45
C VAL A 287 -6.13 5.59 -10.27
N ASP A 288 -5.52 6.61 -9.65
CA ASP A 288 -6.15 7.92 -9.43
C ASP A 288 -6.60 8.60 -10.73
N LYS A 289 -5.87 8.37 -11.83
CA LYS A 289 -6.24 8.88 -13.17
C LYS A 289 -7.54 8.26 -13.71
N ARG A 290 -8.03 7.19 -13.09
CA ARG A 290 -9.19 6.40 -13.53
C ARG A 290 -10.30 6.36 -12.48
N ASP A 291 -10.04 6.92 -11.30
CA ASP A 291 -11.00 7.04 -10.22
C ASP A 291 -11.98 8.20 -10.50
N GLN A 292 -13.26 7.86 -10.66
CA GLN A 292 -14.31 8.86 -10.93
C GLN A 292 -14.54 9.82 -9.76
N ASP A 293 -14.40 9.37 -8.52
CA ASP A 293 -14.65 10.15 -7.31
C ASP A 293 -13.53 11.18 -7.08
N ILE A 294 -12.27 10.80 -7.27
CA ILE A 294 -11.12 11.72 -7.26
C ILE A 294 -11.30 12.83 -8.31
N ASN A 295 -11.91 12.49 -9.45
CA ASN A 295 -12.18 13.45 -10.52
C ASN A 295 -13.50 14.23 -10.33
N GLY A 296 -14.29 13.93 -9.28
CA GLY A 296 -15.57 14.58 -8.98
C GLY A 296 -16.65 14.31 -10.04
N MET A 297 -16.67 13.09 -10.57
CA MET A 297 -17.57 12.66 -11.64
C MET A 297 -18.29 11.37 -11.27
N TYR A 298 -19.41 11.13 -11.93
CA TYR A 298 -20.09 9.85 -11.90
C TYR A 298 -20.34 9.39 -13.35
N ILE A 299 -19.63 8.35 -13.76
CA ILE A 299 -19.69 7.81 -15.13
C ILE A 299 -20.65 6.61 -15.15
N TYR A 300 -20.33 5.57 -14.36
CA TYR A 300 -21.20 4.48 -13.97
C TYR A 300 -20.53 3.69 -12.84
N ASN A 301 -21.26 2.78 -12.19
CA ASN A 301 -20.83 2.14 -10.95
C ASN A 301 -19.44 1.50 -11.01
N ASP A 302 -19.17 0.72 -12.05
CA ASP A 302 -17.95 -0.11 -12.13
C ASP A 302 -16.80 0.57 -12.90
N PHE A 303 -16.96 1.84 -13.28
CA PHE A 303 -15.99 2.56 -14.11
C PHE A 303 -14.58 2.55 -13.50
N SER A 304 -14.47 2.92 -12.22
CA SER A 304 -13.18 2.91 -11.50
C SER A 304 -12.61 1.49 -11.38
N GLY A 305 -13.46 0.46 -11.22
CA GLY A 305 -13.05 -0.94 -11.16
C GLY A 305 -12.40 -1.42 -12.46
N TYR A 306 -13.02 -1.12 -13.61
CA TYR A 306 -12.42 -1.37 -14.92
C TYR A 306 -11.14 -0.55 -15.13
N GLY A 307 -11.09 0.65 -14.57
CA GLY A 307 -9.89 1.46 -14.53
C GLY A 307 -8.73 0.77 -13.84
N ILE A 308 -8.95 0.22 -12.65
CA ILE A 308 -7.93 -0.53 -11.90
C ILE A 308 -7.51 -1.77 -12.70
N ILE A 309 -8.46 -2.53 -13.26
CA ILE A 309 -8.17 -3.68 -14.15
C ILE A 309 -7.19 -3.29 -15.26
N GLU A 310 -7.42 -2.18 -15.96
CA GLU A 310 -6.53 -1.69 -17.01
C GLU A 310 -5.11 -1.38 -16.49
N VAL A 311 -4.97 -0.83 -15.28
CA VAL A 311 -3.66 -0.59 -14.64
C VAL A 311 -2.93 -1.90 -14.34
N LEU A 312 -3.65 -2.92 -13.87
CA LEU A 312 -3.08 -4.24 -13.62
C LEU A 312 -2.60 -4.91 -14.92
N GLU A 313 -3.40 -4.86 -15.98
CA GLU A 313 -3.02 -5.34 -17.31
C GLU A 313 -1.78 -4.63 -17.87
N ASN A 314 -1.74 -3.30 -17.73
CA ASN A 314 -0.59 -2.48 -18.14
C ASN A 314 0.69 -2.85 -17.38
N THR A 315 0.57 -3.11 -16.07
CA THR A 315 1.69 -3.51 -15.21
C THR A 315 2.26 -4.87 -15.64
N LEU A 316 1.38 -5.85 -15.94
CA LEU A 316 1.79 -7.15 -16.49
C LEU A 316 2.46 -7.01 -17.87
N ALA A 317 1.96 -6.11 -18.72
CA ALA A 317 2.55 -5.82 -20.02
C ALA A 317 3.95 -5.18 -19.90
N GLU A 318 4.15 -4.29 -18.94
CA GLU A 318 5.45 -3.71 -18.64
C GLU A 318 6.46 -4.76 -18.16
N PHE A 319 6.03 -5.64 -17.25
CA PHE A 319 6.87 -6.75 -16.81
C PHE A 319 7.33 -7.62 -17.99
N ASN A 320 6.42 -7.96 -18.90
CA ASN A 320 6.76 -8.71 -20.12
C ASN A 320 7.85 -8.01 -20.96
N VAL A 321 7.81 -6.68 -21.04
CA VAL A 321 8.78 -5.90 -21.82
C VAL A 321 10.20 -6.03 -21.26
N ILE A 322 10.36 -6.24 -19.95
CA ILE A 322 11.68 -6.20 -19.31
C ILE A 322 12.19 -7.54 -18.78
N ILE A 323 11.32 -8.49 -18.43
CA ILE A 323 11.70 -9.71 -17.68
C ILE A 323 12.83 -10.52 -18.36
N PHE A 324 12.81 -10.65 -19.69
CA PHE A 324 13.82 -11.40 -20.45
C PHE A 324 14.96 -10.55 -21.03
N LYS A 325 15.00 -9.24 -20.76
CA LYS A 325 16.08 -8.37 -21.18
C LYS A 325 17.32 -8.59 -20.32
N LYS A 326 18.49 -8.76 -20.95
CA LYS A 326 19.76 -9.06 -20.27
C LYS A 326 20.47 -7.80 -19.75
N ASP A 327 20.12 -6.67 -20.34
CA ASP A 327 20.62 -5.33 -20.02
C ASP A 327 19.84 -4.67 -18.87
N VAL A 328 18.73 -5.27 -18.44
CA VAL A 328 17.95 -4.81 -17.30
C VAL A 328 18.35 -5.61 -16.05
N SER A 329 18.66 -4.93 -14.95
CA SER A 329 19.05 -5.59 -13.70
C SER A 329 17.90 -6.43 -13.12
N PRO A 330 18.20 -7.53 -12.40
CA PRO A 330 17.19 -8.32 -11.68
C PRO A 330 16.34 -7.47 -10.74
N LEU A 331 16.95 -6.54 -10.02
CA LEU A 331 16.27 -5.62 -9.09
C LEU A 331 15.25 -4.72 -9.79
N LYS A 332 15.56 -4.20 -10.98
CA LYS A 332 14.61 -3.38 -11.74
C LYS A 332 13.41 -4.20 -12.23
N LYS A 333 13.59 -5.50 -12.47
CA LYS A 333 12.49 -6.41 -12.80
C LYS A 333 11.66 -6.74 -11.57
N TRP A 334 12.33 -6.95 -10.44
CA TRP A 334 11.70 -7.20 -9.15
C TRP A 334 10.87 -6.01 -8.68
N ALA A 335 11.35 -4.77 -8.88
CA ALA A 335 10.63 -3.55 -8.51
C ALA A 335 9.19 -3.49 -9.06
N ILE A 336 8.92 -4.08 -10.23
CA ILE A 336 7.55 -4.19 -10.77
C ILE A 336 6.68 -5.10 -9.91
N VAL A 337 7.22 -6.28 -9.54
CA VAL A 337 6.50 -7.26 -8.72
C VAL A 337 6.34 -6.73 -7.30
N GLU A 338 7.39 -6.16 -6.72
CA GLU A 338 7.38 -5.55 -5.38
C GLU A 338 6.38 -4.39 -5.30
N GLY A 339 6.42 -3.45 -6.25
CA GLY A 339 5.49 -2.31 -6.28
C GLY A 339 4.04 -2.75 -6.44
N LEU A 340 3.77 -3.72 -7.33
CA LEU A 340 2.43 -4.28 -7.49
C LEU A 340 1.96 -5.01 -6.23
N THR A 341 2.82 -5.81 -5.61
CA THR A 341 2.47 -6.56 -4.40
C THR A 341 2.20 -5.62 -3.23
N THR A 342 2.98 -4.54 -3.12
CA THR A 342 2.74 -3.49 -2.13
C THR A 342 1.40 -2.79 -2.38
N TYR A 343 1.04 -2.55 -3.65
CA TYR A 343 -0.28 -2.04 -4.01
C TYR A 343 -1.39 -2.99 -3.56
N LEU A 344 -1.25 -4.30 -3.83
CA LEU A 344 -2.21 -5.31 -3.40
C LEU A 344 -2.31 -5.41 -1.87
N ALA A 345 -1.22 -5.24 -1.14
CA ALA A 345 -1.23 -5.32 0.32
C ALA A 345 -1.81 -4.07 1.00
N MET A 346 -1.60 -2.88 0.42
CA MET A 346 -1.84 -1.61 1.12
C MET A 346 -3.01 -0.77 0.58
N ALA A 347 -3.43 -0.97 -0.67
CA ALA A 347 -4.50 -0.17 -1.25
C ALA A 347 -5.90 -0.68 -0.84
N ASN A 348 -6.91 0.17 -0.98
CA ASN A 348 -8.30 -0.23 -0.82
C ASN A 348 -8.80 -0.89 -2.11
N HIS A 349 -9.06 -2.21 -2.06
CA HIS A 349 -9.48 -3.00 -3.22
C HIS A 349 -10.98 -3.18 -3.34
N MET A 350 -11.80 -2.51 -2.51
CA MET A 350 -13.26 -2.66 -2.57
C MET A 350 -13.81 -2.35 -3.97
N ILE A 351 -13.32 -1.28 -4.60
CA ILE A 351 -13.72 -0.89 -5.97
C ILE A 351 -13.32 -1.95 -7.00
N LEU A 352 -12.16 -2.59 -6.83
CA LEU A 352 -11.69 -3.66 -7.69
C LEU A 352 -12.55 -4.93 -7.53
N MET A 353 -12.78 -5.35 -6.29
CA MET A 353 -13.49 -6.59 -5.96
C MET A 353 -14.99 -6.52 -6.23
N MET A 354 -15.58 -5.32 -6.22
CA MET A 354 -17.00 -5.11 -6.55
C MET A 354 -17.28 -4.97 -8.05
N SER A 355 -16.24 -5.06 -8.91
CA SER A 355 -16.43 -5.01 -10.36
C SER A 355 -17.21 -6.24 -10.86
N ASP A 356 -18.12 -6.03 -11.81
CA ASP A 356 -18.90 -7.11 -12.44
C ASP A 356 -18.10 -8.04 -13.38
N ASN A 357 -16.81 -7.80 -13.55
CA ASN A 357 -15.91 -8.57 -14.43
C ASN A 357 -15.04 -9.58 -13.65
N SER A 358 -15.68 -10.47 -12.89
CA SER A 358 -14.98 -11.49 -12.10
C SER A 358 -14.15 -12.47 -12.94
N GLU A 359 -14.63 -12.86 -14.13
CA GLU A 359 -13.89 -13.74 -15.05
C GLU A 359 -12.58 -13.07 -15.52
N GLY A 360 -12.62 -11.79 -15.90
CA GLY A 360 -11.42 -11.06 -16.26
C GLY A 360 -10.46 -10.87 -15.09
N LEU A 361 -10.97 -10.64 -13.88
CA LEU A 361 -10.14 -10.55 -12.66
C LEU A 361 -9.44 -11.87 -12.35
N HIS A 362 -10.16 -12.99 -12.47
CA HIS A 362 -9.57 -14.32 -12.31
C HIS A 362 -8.40 -14.52 -13.29
N GLU A 363 -8.58 -14.22 -14.57
CA GLU A 363 -7.52 -14.34 -15.59
C GLU A 363 -6.31 -13.42 -15.30
N ILE A 364 -6.56 -12.22 -14.78
CA ILE A 364 -5.51 -11.28 -14.36
C ILE A 364 -4.73 -11.83 -13.17
N PHE A 365 -5.40 -12.34 -12.13
CA PHE A 365 -4.75 -12.90 -10.95
C PHE A 365 -3.99 -14.19 -11.27
N ASP A 366 -4.52 -15.06 -12.13
CA ASP A 366 -3.77 -16.19 -12.69
C ASP A 366 -2.45 -15.72 -13.33
N MET A 367 -2.51 -14.67 -14.15
CA MET A 367 -1.33 -14.13 -14.81
C MET A 367 -0.35 -13.48 -13.82
N MET A 368 -0.85 -12.87 -12.74
CA MET A 368 -0.02 -12.38 -11.63
C MET A 368 0.69 -13.53 -10.90
N GLY A 369 0.01 -14.65 -10.65
CA GLY A 369 0.65 -15.86 -10.09
C GLY A 369 1.80 -16.35 -10.97
N VAL A 370 1.60 -16.39 -12.29
CA VAL A 370 2.65 -16.70 -13.26
C VAL A 370 3.77 -15.65 -13.24
N MET A 371 3.45 -14.36 -13.08
CA MET A 371 4.43 -13.27 -12.92
C MET A 371 5.33 -13.52 -11.73
N PHE A 372 4.72 -13.80 -10.58
CA PHE A 372 5.40 -13.94 -9.30
C PHE A 372 6.35 -15.13 -9.31
N ILE A 373 5.89 -16.30 -9.78
CA ILE A 373 6.74 -17.50 -9.94
C ILE A 373 7.92 -17.23 -10.88
N THR A 374 7.66 -16.55 -12.00
CA THR A 374 8.71 -16.18 -12.97
C THR A 374 9.75 -15.24 -12.34
N ALA A 375 9.32 -14.31 -11.50
CA ALA A 375 10.20 -13.40 -10.80
C ALA A 375 11.03 -14.11 -9.71
N LEU A 376 10.44 -15.04 -8.96
CA LEU A 376 11.18 -15.86 -7.99
C LEU A 376 12.25 -16.72 -8.68
N GLU A 377 11.93 -17.35 -9.82
CA GLU A 377 12.90 -18.10 -10.63
C GLU A 377 14.05 -17.17 -11.10
N MET A 378 13.72 -15.98 -11.57
CA MET A 378 14.69 -14.97 -12.03
C MET A 378 15.62 -14.52 -10.91
N LEU A 379 15.09 -14.22 -9.72
CA LEU A 379 15.90 -13.84 -8.56
C LEU A 379 16.80 -14.99 -8.10
N HIS A 380 16.29 -16.23 -8.08
CA HIS A 380 17.08 -17.41 -7.74
C HIS A 380 18.25 -17.62 -8.71
N GLU A 381 18.00 -17.58 -10.02
CA GLU A 381 19.03 -17.74 -11.04
C GLU A 381 20.07 -16.61 -11.01
N SER A 382 19.70 -15.42 -10.52
CA SER A 382 20.59 -14.29 -10.32
C SER A 382 21.22 -14.20 -8.93
N ALA A 383 21.01 -15.19 -8.05
CA ALA A 383 21.53 -15.24 -6.68
C ALA A 383 21.07 -14.09 -5.76
N PHE A 384 19.84 -13.60 -5.97
CA PHE A 384 19.15 -12.61 -5.11
C PHE A 384 18.21 -13.26 -4.08
N ILE A 385 18.31 -14.57 -3.87
CA ILE A 385 17.59 -15.31 -2.82
C ILE A 385 18.61 -16.07 -1.98
N GLY A 386 18.37 -16.14 -0.67
CA GLY A 386 19.20 -16.85 0.29
C GLY A 386 19.92 -15.94 1.30
N PRO A 387 20.75 -16.51 2.18
CA PRO A 387 21.34 -15.79 3.32
C PRO A 387 22.34 -14.70 2.93
N THR A 388 22.86 -14.75 1.71
CA THR A 388 23.75 -13.73 1.14
C THR A 388 23.01 -12.77 0.21
N SER A 389 21.68 -12.88 0.13
CA SER A 389 20.88 -11.98 -0.69
C SER A 389 21.01 -10.55 -0.18
N PRO A 390 21.12 -9.55 -1.06
CA PRO A 390 21.01 -8.16 -0.67
C PRO A 390 19.57 -7.76 -0.30
N LEU A 391 18.61 -8.68 -0.41
CA LEU A 391 17.19 -8.55 -0.05
C LEU A 391 16.76 -9.67 0.92
N PRO A 392 17.38 -9.80 2.11
CA PRO A 392 17.26 -11.01 2.94
C PRO A 392 15.81 -11.33 3.35
N ASP A 393 15.01 -10.31 3.71
CA ASP A 393 13.63 -10.52 4.18
C ASP A 393 12.56 -10.06 3.17
N ASN A 394 12.93 -9.15 2.26
CA ASN A 394 11.97 -8.51 1.35
C ASN A 394 11.24 -9.52 0.46
N VAL A 395 11.95 -10.50 -0.12
CA VAL A 395 11.32 -11.49 -1.00
C VAL A 395 10.35 -12.39 -0.24
N GLY A 396 10.71 -12.80 0.98
CA GLY A 396 9.85 -13.59 1.86
C GLY A 396 8.59 -12.82 2.24
N LEU A 397 8.77 -11.58 2.71
CA LEU A 397 7.66 -10.69 3.07
C LEU A 397 6.72 -10.42 1.89
N MET A 398 7.25 -10.04 0.72
CA MET A 398 6.42 -9.79 -0.46
C MET A 398 5.68 -11.06 -0.87
N THR A 399 6.27 -12.24 -0.69
CA THR A 399 5.56 -13.50 -0.94
C THR A 399 4.40 -13.70 0.04
N LEU A 400 4.57 -13.35 1.32
CA LEU A 400 3.49 -13.41 2.31
C LEU A 400 2.37 -12.42 1.99
N PHE A 401 2.68 -11.17 1.67
CA PHE A 401 1.69 -10.18 1.23
C PHE A 401 0.90 -10.61 0.01
N PHE A 402 1.60 -11.17 -0.98
CA PHE A 402 0.94 -11.66 -2.18
C PHE A 402 0.01 -12.83 -1.89
N LEU A 403 0.45 -13.78 -1.06
CA LEU A 403 -0.39 -14.90 -0.64
C LEU A 403 -1.61 -14.44 0.17
N ASP A 404 -1.40 -13.48 1.09
CA ASP A 404 -2.45 -12.91 1.94
C ASP A 404 -3.57 -12.29 1.10
N PHE A 405 -3.20 -11.39 0.17
CA PHE A 405 -4.16 -10.80 -0.75
C PHE A 405 -4.91 -11.88 -1.55
N MET A 406 -4.20 -12.86 -2.13
CA MET A 406 -4.81 -13.86 -3.00
C MET A 406 -5.77 -14.79 -2.25
N ARG A 407 -5.56 -15.02 -0.95
CA ARG A 407 -6.39 -15.95 -0.16
C ARG A 407 -7.51 -15.27 0.61
N ASN A 408 -7.27 -14.06 1.09
CA ASN A 408 -8.18 -13.39 2.01
C ASN A 408 -8.98 -12.29 1.32
N THR A 409 -8.34 -11.52 0.43
CA THR A 409 -9.04 -10.48 -0.35
C THR A 409 -9.67 -11.03 -1.61
N ALA A 410 -8.95 -11.89 -2.35
CA ALA A 410 -9.40 -12.47 -3.62
C ALA A 410 -10.09 -13.84 -3.47
N THR A 411 -10.64 -14.13 -2.28
CA THR A 411 -11.16 -15.47 -1.93
C THR A 411 -12.30 -15.94 -2.83
N ASP A 412 -13.16 -15.01 -3.27
CA ASP A 412 -14.34 -15.30 -4.10
C ASP A 412 -13.99 -15.71 -5.55
N LEU A 413 -12.71 -15.64 -5.92
CA LEU A 413 -12.23 -16.03 -7.25
C LEU A 413 -11.71 -17.47 -7.29
N ASP A 414 -11.77 -18.23 -6.19
CA ASP A 414 -11.40 -19.66 -6.15
C ASP A 414 -10.01 -19.95 -6.76
N LEU A 415 -8.99 -19.14 -6.42
CA LEU A 415 -7.65 -19.24 -6.99
C LEU A 415 -6.90 -20.50 -6.51
N GLU A 416 -6.98 -21.59 -7.29
CA GLU A 416 -6.40 -22.90 -6.93
C GLU A 416 -4.86 -22.94 -6.94
N TRP A 417 -4.18 -21.96 -7.55
CA TRP A 417 -2.74 -22.00 -7.79
C TRP A 417 -1.87 -21.40 -6.68
N THR A 418 -2.45 -20.86 -5.59
CA THR A 418 -1.67 -20.20 -4.52
C THR A 418 -0.60 -21.12 -3.92
N HIS A 419 -0.86 -22.43 -3.84
CA HIS A 419 0.12 -23.43 -3.41
C HIS A 419 1.37 -23.49 -4.32
N GLU A 420 1.27 -23.14 -5.61
CA GLU A 420 2.41 -23.09 -6.53
C GLU A 420 3.38 -21.94 -6.22
N ILE A 421 2.91 -20.87 -5.57
CA ILE A 421 3.77 -19.81 -5.03
C ILE A 421 4.64 -20.38 -3.91
N VAL A 422 4.02 -21.08 -2.94
CA VAL A 422 4.74 -21.73 -1.82
C VAL A 422 5.71 -22.78 -2.34
N ARG A 423 5.28 -23.65 -3.28
CA ARG A 423 6.14 -24.64 -3.94
C ARG A 423 7.38 -23.97 -4.57
N SER A 424 7.19 -22.83 -5.23
CA SER A 424 8.27 -22.10 -5.89
C SER A 424 9.18 -21.41 -4.88
N ALA A 425 8.63 -20.77 -3.85
CA ALA A 425 9.37 -20.15 -2.76
C ALA A 425 10.29 -21.16 -2.06
N ASP A 426 9.74 -22.30 -1.64
CA ASP A 426 10.50 -23.39 -0.99
C ASP A 426 11.57 -23.95 -1.93
N ALA A 427 11.24 -24.19 -3.21
CA ALA A 427 12.19 -24.72 -4.19
C ALA A 427 13.36 -23.76 -4.46
N TYR A 428 13.15 -22.45 -4.35
CA TYR A 428 14.16 -21.42 -4.61
C TYR A 428 14.88 -20.93 -3.34
N GLY A 429 14.48 -21.39 -2.17
CA GLY A 429 15.10 -21.07 -0.88
C GLY A 429 14.64 -19.71 -0.31
N VAL A 430 13.43 -19.28 -0.65
CA VAL A 430 12.77 -18.12 0.00
C VAL A 430 12.28 -18.56 1.37
N VAL A 431 12.64 -17.82 2.41
CA VAL A 431 12.19 -18.10 3.77
C VAL A 431 10.84 -17.43 3.99
N LEU A 432 9.80 -18.23 4.20
CA LEU A 432 8.46 -17.77 4.55
C LEU A 432 8.25 -17.92 6.05
N SER A 433 8.44 -16.82 6.80
CA SER A 433 8.20 -16.75 8.23
C SER A 433 6.95 -15.92 8.49
N PRO A 434 5.82 -16.53 8.89
CA PRO A 434 4.59 -15.80 9.23
C PRO A 434 4.86 -14.61 10.15
N LEU A 435 4.17 -13.51 9.89
CA LEU A 435 4.26 -12.27 10.67
C LEU A 435 2.89 -11.96 11.23
N LYS A 436 2.83 -11.45 12.47
CA LYS A 436 1.56 -11.08 13.09
C LYS A 436 0.81 -10.01 12.29
N GLN A 437 1.55 -9.11 11.64
CA GLN A 437 1.04 -8.04 10.80
C GLN A 437 0.49 -8.52 9.43
N VAL A 438 0.69 -9.79 9.08
CA VAL A 438 0.14 -10.43 7.87
C VAL A 438 -0.82 -11.52 8.33
N GLU A 439 -1.96 -11.07 8.87
CA GLU A 439 -2.88 -11.91 9.65
C GLU A 439 -3.39 -13.14 8.90
N GLY A 440 -3.63 -12.99 7.60
CA GLY A 440 -4.25 -14.03 6.82
C GLY A 440 -3.31 -15.13 6.33
N ILE A 441 -2.02 -15.11 6.70
CA ILE A 441 -1.03 -16.17 6.38
C ILE A 441 -0.27 -16.58 7.65
N ASP A 442 -0.88 -17.47 8.43
CA ASP A 442 -0.24 -18.12 9.57
C ASP A 442 0.55 -19.39 9.18
N GLN A 443 1.16 -20.04 10.17
CA GLN A 443 1.96 -21.25 9.94
C GLN A 443 1.10 -22.42 9.44
N ASP A 444 -0.09 -22.60 9.99
CA ASP A 444 -1.02 -23.67 9.60
C ASP A 444 -1.47 -23.49 8.13
N THR A 445 -1.71 -22.25 7.72
CA THR A 445 -2.04 -21.87 6.34
C THR A 445 -0.92 -22.24 5.38
N LEU A 446 0.33 -21.93 5.73
CA LEU A 446 1.49 -22.33 4.92
C LEU A 446 1.66 -23.85 4.87
N ASP A 447 1.44 -24.56 5.97
CA ASP A 447 1.58 -26.01 6.04
C ASP A 447 0.51 -26.72 5.22
N ASN A 448 -0.74 -26.23 5.24
CA ASN A 448 -1.81 -26.69 4.35
C ASN A 448 -1.45 -26.49 2.87
N LEU A 449 -0.88 -25.33 2.50
CA LEU A 449 -0.42 -25.10 1.13
C LEU A 449 0.72 -26.03 0.73
N ARG A 450 1.63 -26.36 1.66
CA ARG A 450 2.68 -27.36 1.42
C ARG A 450 2.14 -28.77 1.28
N GLU A 451 1.11 -29.15 2.03
CA GLU A 451 0.43 -30.44 1.87
C GLU A 451 -0.19 -30.55 0.47
N MET A 452 -0.92 -29.53 0.02
CA MET A 452 -1.41 -29.46 -1.37
C MET A 452 -0.27 -29.58 -2.38
N CYS A 453 0.92 -29.04 -2.07
CA CYS A 453 2.07 -29.17 -2.94
C CYS A 453 2.54 -30.62 -3.14
N GLU A 454 2.37 -31.48 -2.13
CA GLU A 454 2.75 -32.90 -2.15
C GLU A 454 1.69 -33.76 -2.86
N GLU A 455 0.41 -33.43 -2.67
CA GLU A 455 -0.71 -34.14 -3.28
C GLU A 455 -0.83 -33.86 -4.79
N GLU A 456 -0.64 -32.59 -5.16
CA GLU A 456 -0.81 -32.16 -6.53
C GLU A 456 0.51 -32.19 -7.32
N LYS A 457 0.43 -32.58 -8.58
CA LYS A 457 1.58 -32.45 -9.48
C LYS A 457 1.62 -31.03 -10.00
N ARG A 458 2.83 -30.46 -10.04
CA ARG A 458 3.08 -29.14 -10.64
C ARG A 458 2.34 -28.98 -11.97
N GLY A 459 1.45 -28.00 -12.01
CA GLY A 459 0.59 -27.73 -13.14
C GLY A 459 1.37 -27.35 -14.38
N LYS A 460 0.82 -27.65 -15.56
CA LYS A 460 1.29 -27.06 -16.82
C LYS A 460 0.63 -25.68 -16.93
N GLY A 461 1.40 -24.60 -16.80
CA GLY A 461 0.81 -23.26 -16.90
C GLY A 461 1.72 -22.12 -16.46
N PHE A 462 2.71 -22.38 -15.61
CA PHE A 462 3.50 -21.31 -15.00
C PHE A 462 4.67 -20.78 -15.85
N ALA A 463 4.63 -21.00 -17.17
CA ALA A 463 5.67 -20.52 -18.07
C ALA A 463 5.24 -19.23 -18.77
N TRP A 464 5.70 -18.08 -18.26
CA TRP A 464 5.37 -16.74 -18.75
C TRP A 464 5.36 -16.62 -20.28
N LYS A 465 6.44 -17.08 -20.95
CA LYS A 465 6.57 -17.01 -22.42
C LYS A 465 5.47 -17.71 -23.21
N SER A 466 4.81 -18.68 -22.59
CA SER A 466 3.75 -19.47 -23.23
C SER A 466 2.34 -18.95 -22.90
N VAL A 467 2.16 -18.37 -21.72
CA VAL A 467 0.84 -17.94 -21.22
C VAL A 467 0.58 -16.47 -21.50
N PHE A 468 1.54 -15.58 -21.26
CA PHE A 468 1.37 -14.14 -21.47
C PHE A 468 0.89 -13.76 -22.89
N PRO A 469 1.39 -14.38 -23.98
CA PRO A 469 0.88 -14.07 -25.33
C PRO A 469 -0.58 -14.46 -25.57
N LYS A 470 -1.15 -15.36 -24.75
CA LYS A 470 -2.57 -15.71 -24.80
C LYS A 470 -3.37 -14.67 -24.03
N PHE A 471 -2.99 -14.48 -22.76
CA PHE A 471 -3.53 -13.46 -21.86
C PHE A 471 -3.64 -12.10 -22.56
N LYS A 472 -2.54 -11.61 -23.16
CA LYS A 472 -2.51 -10.31 -23.83
C LYS A 472 -3.53 -10.13 -24.98
N ARG A 473 -4.06 -11.22 -25.56
CA ARG A 473 -5.09 -11.09 -26.61
C ARG A 473 -6.46 -10.76 -26.05
N GLU A 474 -6.75 -11.27 -24.86
CA GLU A 474 -7.98 -10.99 -24.10
C GLU A 474 -7.83 -9.72 -23.26
N HIS A 475 -6.62 -9.48 -22.75
CA HIS A 475 -6.24 -8.37 -21.87
C HIS A 475 -5.18 -7.46 -22.52
N PRO A 476 -5.56 -6.58 -23.44
CA PRO A 476 -4.60 -5.76 -24.18
C PRO A 476 -3.95 -4.67 -23.31
N GLY A 477 -4.50 -4.33 -22.13
CA GLY A 477 -4.24 -3.08 -21.43
C GLY A 477 -4.71 -1.87 -22.24
N GLY A 478 -4.35 -0.67 -21.79
CA GLY A 478 -4.73 0.54 -22.50
C GLY A 478 -4.78 1.82 -21.68
N HIS A 479 -5.59 2.74 -22.18
CA HIS A 479 -5.87 4.05 -21.59
C HIS A 479 -7.34 4.45 -21.80
N GLU A 480 -8.23 3.47 -21.97
CA GLU A 480 -9.65 3.67 -22.22
C GLU A 480 -10.34 4.34 -21.01
N TYR A 481 -9.92 3.94 -19.82
CA TYR A 481 -10.49 4.43 -18.55
C TYR A 481 -9.72 5.62 -17.97
N ASP A 482 -8.65 6.07 -18.63
CA ASP A 482 -7.84 7.22 -18.21
C ASP A 482 -8.62 8.53 -18.43
N ILE A 483 -9.30 8.96 -17.37
CA ILE A 483 -10.11 10.19 -17.33
C ILE A 483 -9.26 11.41 -17.68
N THR A 484 -7.97 11.42 -17.35
CA THR A 484 -7.12 12.59 -17.61
C THR A 484 -6.95 12.87 -19.10
N LYS A 485 -7.18 11.87 -19.95
CA LYS A 485 -7.14 11.99 -21.42
C LYS A 485 -8.46 12.44 -22.05
N TRP A 486 -9.55 12.50 -21.28
CA TRP A 486 -10.84 12.95 -21.78
C TRP A 486 -10.86 14.45 -22.04
N SER A 487 -11.61 14.88 -23.05
CA SER A 487 -11.84 16.29 -23.29
C SER A 487 -12.67 16.92 -22.16
N GLU A 488 -12.51 18.23 -21.93
CA GLU A 488 -13.30 18.95 -20.92
C GLU A 488 -14.82 18.83 -21.17
N THR A 489 -15.23 18.79 -22.45
CA THR A 489 -16.63 18.59 -22.83
C THR A 489 -17.14 17.19 -22.46
N GLU A 490 -16.30 16.17 -22.57
CA GLU A 490 -16.66 14.81 -22.14
C GLU A 490 -16.74 14.73 -20.63
N LYS A 491 -15.77 15.27 -19.89
CA LYS A 491 -15.80 15.32 -18.42
C LYS A 491 -17.03 16.05 -17.89
N ALA A 492 -17.39 17.17 -18.50
CA ALA A 492 -18.57 17.93 -18.11
C ALA A 492 -19.85 17.07 -18.12
N ARG A 493 -20.03 16.17 -19.10
CA ARG A 493 -21.22 15.31 -19.19
C ARG A 493 -21.43 14.38 -18.00
N TYR A 494 -20.37 14.10 -17.24
CA TYR A 494 -20.37 13.21 -16.08
C TYR A 494 -20.12 13.95 -14.75
N THR A 495 -19.98 15.28 -14.80
CA THR A 495 -19.77 16.11 -13.61
C THR A 495 -21.10 16.70 -13.16
N PHE A 496 -21.51 16.41 -11.92
CA PHE A 496 -22.75 16.93 -11.34
C PHE A 496 -22.79 18.48 -11.36
N GLY A 497 -23.97 19.02 -11.65
CA GLY A 497 -24.22 20.46 -11.66
C GLY A 497 -23.76 21.20 -12.92
N THR A 498 -23.14 20.51 -13.89
CA THR A 498 -22.86 21.11 -15.20
C THR A 498 -24.11 21.13 -16.09
N LYS A 499 -24.12 22.03 -17.08
CA LYS A 499 -25.22 22.12 -18.04
C LYS A 499 -25.31 20.84 -18.88
N GLU A 500 -24.16 20.29 -19.25
CA GLU A 500 -24.01 19.08 -20.04
C GLU A 500 -24.60 17.86 -19.32
N PHE A 501 -24.30 17.69 -18.03
CA PHE A 501 -24.86 16.62 -17.19
C PHE A 501 -26.38 16.76 -17.03
N ASN A 502 -26.88 17.97 -16.78
CA ASN A 502 -28.34 18.16 -16.66
C ASN A 502 -29.06 17.85 -17.98
N THR A 503 -28.46 18.22 -19.11
CA THR A 503 -29.03 17.93 -20.45
C THR A 503 -29.04 16.43 -20.75
N SER A 504 -28.03 15.67 -20.33
CA SER A 504 -28.01 14.22 -20.55
C SER A 504 -29.06 13.49 -19.71
N MET A 505 -29.30 13.95 -18.47
CA MET A 505 -30.38 13.46 -17.62
C MET A 505 -31.77 13.73 -18.23
N GLU A 506 -32.04 14.95 -18.67
CA GLU A 506 -33.34 15.33 -19.26
C GLU A 506 -33.68 14.49 -20.51
N MET A 507 -32.69 14.22 -21.37
CA MET A 507 -32.91 13.39 -22.56
C MET A 507 -33.21 11.92 -22.26
N SER A 508 -32.83 11.42 -21.09
CA SER A 508 -33.13 10.03 -20.69
C SER A 508 -34.55 9.84 -20.15
N SER A 509 -35.22 10.92 -19.74
CA SER A 509 -36.56 10.86 -19.14
C SER A 509 -37.71 10.82 -20.16
N ASP A 510 -37.51 11.26 -21.40
CA ASP A 510 -38.60 11.37 -22.41
C ASP A 510 -38.94 10.05 -23.13
N ASP A 511 -38.13 8.99 -22.99
CA ASP A 511 -38.35 7.69 -23.65
C ASP A 511 -39.13 6.68 -22.77
N SER A 512 -39.56 7.06 -21.57
CA SER A 512 -40.23 6.17 -20.60
C SER A 512 -41.78 6.16 -20.70
N ASP A 513 -42.41 7.13 -21.36
CA ASP A 513 -43.88 7.29 -21.34
C ASP A 513 -44.61 6.58 -22.50
N GLY A 514 -43.92 5.68 -23.21
CA GLY A 514 -44.44 4.95 -24.38
C GLY A 514 -44.89 3.50 -24.13
N MET A 515 -44.89 3.01 -22.90
CA MET A 515 -45.47 1.70 -22.55
C MET A 515 -46.96 1.88 -22.32
N GLY A 516 -47.69 1.91 -23.43
CA GLY A 516 -49.15 2.02 -23.47
C GLY A 516 -49.82 0.94 -22.63
N GLU A 517 -50.87 1.38 -21.94
CA GLU A 517 -51.95 0.59 -21.38
C GLU A 517 -52.59 -0.28 -22.47
N ASP A 518 -52.07 -1.48 -22.71
CA ASP A 518 -52.86 -2.55 -23.32
C ASP A 518 -53.61 -3.28 -22.20
N SER A 519 -54.70 -2.63 -21.79
CA SER A 519 -55.80 -3.21 -21.04
C SER A 519 -56.70 -4.01 -21.98
N ASP A 520 -56.67 -5.32 -21.88
CA ASP A 520 -57.76 -6.24 -22.22
C ASP A 520 -57.77 -7.26 -21.06
N ASP A 521 -58.57 -7.12 -19.99
CA ASP A 521 -60.03 -7.31 -19.91
C ASP A 521 -60.55 -8.38 -20.87
N ASP A 522 -60.50 -9.66 -20.46
CA ASP A 522 -61.63 -10.56 -20.72
C ASP A 522 -61.67 -11.82 -19.81
N SER A 523 -62.80 -11.96 -19.12
CA SER A 523 -63.52 -13.21 -18.83
C SER A 523 -62.99 -14.26 -17.82
N SER A 524 -63.56 -14.15 -16.61
CA SER A 524 -64.38 -15.18 -15.90
C SER A 524 -64.28 -16.67 -16.26
N GLU A 525 -64.05 -17.52 -15.24
CA GLU A 525 -64.82 -18.73 -14.85
C GLU A 525 -64.09 -19.36 -13.64
N VAL A 526 -64.47 -19.09 -12.39
CA VAL A 526 -65.43 -19.89 -11.60
C VAL A 526 -65.50 -21.35 -12.02
N LEU A 527 -64.70 -22.19 -11.36
CA LEU A 527 -65.13 -23.54 -10.98
C LEU A 527 -64.57 -23.84 -9.59
N ASP A 528 -65.45 -23.63 -8.60
CA ASP A 528 -65.50 -24.43 -7.39
C ASP A 528 -65.73 -25.89 -7.80
N GLU A 529 -64.94 -26.83 -7.28
CA GLU A 529 -65.45 -28.16 -6.98
C GLU A 529 -64.67 -28.74 -5.78
N ASP A 530 -65.47 -29.06 -4.77
CA ASP A 530 -65.18 -29.63 -3.47
C ASP A 530 -64.51 -31.01 -3.50
N SER A 531 -64.23 -31.52 -2.29
CA SER A 531 -64.13 -32.93 -1.85
C SER A 531 -62.76 -33.60 -1.95
N ASP A 532 -62.24 -34.35 -0.98
CA ASP A 532 -62.67 -34.75 0.36
C ASP A 532 -61.44 -35.30 1.13
N GLU A 533 -61.51 -35.23 2.46
CA GLU A 533 -61.00 -36.14 3.51
C GLU A 533 -59.94 -37.22 3.15
N ASP A 534 -58.74 -37.15 3.75
CA ASP A 534 -58.26 -37.92 4.93
C ASP A 534 -56.73 -37.80 5.13
#